data_AF-A0A8X6PI81-F1
#
_entry.id   AF-A0A8X6PI81-F1
#
_cell.length_a   1.000
_cell.length_b   1.000
_cell.length_c   1.000
_cell.angle_alpha   90.00
_cell.angle_beta   90.00
_cell.angle_gamma   90.00
#
_symmetry.space_group_name_H-M   'P 1'
#
loop_
_entity.id
_entity.type
_entity.pdbx_description
1 polymer ?
#
loop_
_entity_poly.entity_id
_entity_poly.type
_entity_poly.pdbx_seq_one_letter_code
_entity_poly.pdbx_strand_id
1 'polypeptide(L)'
;LQLYMEFNHHQMIDLLNKDIGVRVVVHDPFQLPYVSEDGLNIRPGDSTAIQVEKYQINRMGHPWSKCLMSGKHLPFNYSYMPYSQLLLNPEVLHVLLAQHRKTQATVTT
;
A
#
# COMPACT_ATOMS: atom_id res chain seq x y z
N LEU A 1 -16.80 9.66 -2.46
CA LEU A 1 -16.68 8.72 -1.33
C LEU A 1 -16.70 9.54 -0.05
N GLN A 2 -17.47 9.15 0.94
CA GLN A 2 -17.52 9.80 2.25
C GLN A 2 -17.30 8.74 3.32
N LEU A 3 -16.33 8.98 4.19
CA LEU A 3 -15.95 8.04 5.26
C LEU A 3 -16.06 8.76 6.59
N TYR A 4 -16.64 8.07 7.58
CA TYR A 4 -16.63 8.47 8.97
C TYR A 4 -15.78 7.44 9.72
N MET A 5 -14.72 7.91 10.36
CA MET A 5 -13.75 7.04 11.01
C MET A 5 -13.75 7.33 12.50
N GLU A 6 -13.82 6.26 13.29
CA GLU A 6 -13.68 6.34 14.73
C GLU A 6 -12.22 6.06 15.12
N PHE A 7 -11.69 6.86 16.02
CA PHE A 7 -10.36 6.67 16.59
C PHE A 7 -10.46 6.56 18.11
N ASN A 8 -9.93 5.48 18.68
CA ASN A 8 -9.92 5.26 20.13
C ASN A 8 -8.50 5.34 20.70
N HIS A 9 -8.26 6.38 21.49
CA HIS A 9 -6.95 6.63 22.12
C HIS A 9 -6.55 5.60 23.18
N HIS A 10 -7.51 4.89 23.80
CA HIS A 10 -7.21 3.96 24.90
C HIS A 10 -6.46 2.69 24.47
N GLN A 11 -6.39 2.42 23.16
CA GLN A 11 -5.65 1.27 22.60
C GLN A 11 -4.25 1.65 22.12
N MET A 12 -3.82 2.92 22.33
CA MET A 12 -2.53 3.40 21.85
C MET A 12 -1.42 3.07 22.85
N ILE A 13 -0.28 2.58 22.33
CA ILE A 13 0.94 2.43 23.12
C ILE A 13 1.86 3.60 22.73
N ASP A 14 1.95 4.58 23.61
CA ASP A 14 2.65 5.87 23.36
C ASP A 14 4.11 5.71 22.95
N LEU A 15 4.78 4.62 23.37
CA LEU A 15 6.17 4.32 23.00
C LEU A 15 6.34 3.85 21.55
N LEU A 16 5.30 3.30 20.92
CA LEU A 16 5.37 2.72 19.56
C LEU A 16 4.64 3.57 18.51
N ASN A 17 3.60 4.31 18.89
CA ASN A 17 2.77 5.06 17.95
C ASN A 17 3.12 6.55 17.99
N LYS A 18 3.94 7.00 17.04
CA LYS A 18 4.34 8.41 16.92
C LYS A 18 3.27 9.31 16.29
N ASP A 19 2.33 8.72 15.55
CA ASP A 19 1.25 9.43 14.85
C ASP A 19 -0.11 9.04 15.44
N ILE A 20 -0.95 10.04 15.74
CA ILE A 20 -2.32 9.86 16.24
C ILE A 20 -3.29 10.11 15.08
N GLY A 21 -4.14 9.13 14.76
CA GLY A 21 -5.17 9.27 13.73
C GLY A 21 -5.34 8.04 12.85
N VAL A 22 -5.82 8.27 11.63
CA VAL A 22 -5.99 7.22 10.61
C VAL A 22 -5.10 7.52 9.42
N ARG A 23 -4.46 6.48 8.87
CA ARG A 23 -3.69 6.57 7.63
C ARG A 23 -4.48 5.94 6.48
N VAL A 24 -4.66 6.69 5.39
CA VAL A 24 -5.44 6.26 4.21
C VAL A 24 -4.53 6.23 2.98
N VAL A 25 -4.70 5.22 2.13
CA VAL A 25 -4.03 5.10 0.82
C VAL A 25 -5.09 4.96 -0.25
N VAL A 26 -4.92 5.68 -1.36
CA VAL A 26 -5.67 5.45 -2.60
C VAL A 26 -4.76 4.68 -3.55
N HIS A 27 -5.13 3.47 -3.92
CA HIS A 27 -4.33 2.61 -4.79
C HIS A 27 -5.20 1.90 -5.84
N ASP A 28 -4.56 1.34 -6.87
CA ASP A 28 -5.22 0.45 -7.83
C ASP A 28 -5.67 -0.84 -7.10
N PRO A 29 -6.93 -1.30 -7.26
CA PRO A 29 -7.45 -2.50 -6.58
C PRO A 29 -6.65 -3.77 -6.82
N PHE A 30 -5.92 -3.86 -7.93
CA PHE A 30 -5.07 -4.99 -8.21
C PHE A 30 -3.69 -4.85 -7.58
N GLN A 31 -3.24 -3.64 -7.26
CA GLN A 31 -1.96 -3.39 -6.59
C GLN A 31 -2.07 -3.43 -5.06
N LEU A 32 -0.95 -3.75 -4.41
CA LEU A 32 -0.88 -3.69 -2.96
C LEU A 32 -0.96 -2.24 -2.45
N PRO A 33 -1.63 -2.00 -1.31
CA PRO A 33 -1.60 -0.70 -0.65
C PRO A 33 -0.27 -0.50 0.10
N TYR A 34 0.62 0.35 -0.42
CA TYR A 34 1.88 0.69 0.24
C TYR A 34 1.66 1.74 1.34
N VAL A 35 1.08 1.33 2.46
CA VAL A 35 0.67 2.23 3.56
C VAL A 35 1.83 3.00 4.20
N SER A 36 3.04 2.46 4.21
CA SER A 36 4.22 3.19 4.72
C SER A 36 4.68 4.30 3.78
N GLU A 37 4.58 4.08 2.46
CA GLU A 37 5.14 4.94 1.43
C GLU A 37 4.15 6.02 0.96
N ASP A 38 2.91 5.61 0.63
CA ASP A 38 1.91 6.45 -0.04
C ASP A 38 0.77 6.89 0.89
N GLY A 39 0.89 6.60 2.19
CA GLY A 39 -0.17 6.85 3.16
C GLY A 39 -0.32 8.31 3.56
N LEU A 40 -1.55 8.82 3.50
CA LEU A 40 -1.93 10.12 4.03
C LEU A 40 -2.45 9.99 5.47
N ASN A 41 -1.83 10.71 6.40
CA ASN A 41 -2.30 10.81 7.78
C ASN A 41 -3.48 11.79 7.88
N ILE A 42 -4.56 11.36 8.52
CA ILE A 42 -5.75 12.16 8.81
C ILE A 42 -5.89 12.28 10.33
N ARG A 43 -5.93 13.53 10.80
CA ARG A 43 -6.07 13.86 12.22
C ARG A 43 -7.52 13.62 12.68
N PRO A 44 -7.74 13.01 13.86
CA PRO A 44 -9.07 12.89 14.45
C PRO A 44 -9.70 14.27 14.70
N GLY A 45 -11.01 14.38 14.48
CA GLY A 45 -11.78 15.61 14.70
C GLY A 45 -11.83 16.56 13.50
N ASP A 46 -10.99 16.35 12.49
CA ASP A 46 -11.03 17.14 11.26
C ASP A 46 -11.93 16.51 10.19
N SER A 47 -12.50 17.35 9.34
CA SER A 47 -13.07 16.93 8.06
C SER A 47 -12.06 17.20 6.94
N THR A 48 -11.50 16.13 6.37
CA THR A 48 -10.51 16.21 5.29
C THR A 48 -11.13 15.87 3.95
N ALA A 49 -11.05 16.80 2.99
CA ALA A 49 -11.42 16.55 1.60
C ALA A 49 -10.17 16.14 0.79
N ILE A 50 -10.23 14.98 0.14
CA ILE A 50 -9.13 14.46 -0.69
C ILE A 50 -9.56 14.49 -2.15
N GLN A 51 -8.88 15.29 -2.96
CA GLN A 51 -9.01 15.26 -4.41
C GLN A 51 -7.97 14.29 -4.99
N VAL A 52 -8.41 13.45 -5.92
CA VAL A 52 -7.54 12.46 -6.58
C VAL A 52 -7.46 12.80 -8.06
N GLU A 53 -6.24 12.93 -8.56
CA GLU A 53 -5.96 13.04 -9.99
C GLU A 53 -5.18 11.81 -10.44
N LYS A 54 -5.62 11.17 -11.53
CA LYS A 54 -5.03 9.95 -12.04
C LYS A 54 -4.17 10.24 -13.26
N TYR A 55 -2.91 9.84 -13.17
CA TYR A 55 -1.98 9.83 -14.29
C TYR A 55 -1.56 8.40 -14.62
N GLN A 56 -1.42 8.10 -15.91
CA GLN A 56 -0.94 6.81 -16.38
C GLN A 56 0.28 7.00 -17.28
N ILE A 57 1.35 6.28 -16.97
CA ILE A 57 2.61 6.30 -17.73
C ILE A 57 2.81 4.93 -18.37
N ASN A 58 2.76 4.89 -19.70
CA ASN A 58 3.04 3.67 -20.46
C ASN A 58 4.45 3.79 -21.06
N ARG A 59 5.36 2.88 -20.71
CA ARG A 59 6.74 2.84 -21.24
C ARG A 59 6.90 1.67 -22.20
N MET A 60 7.70 1.84 -23.24
CA MET A 60 8.09 0.73 -24.11
C MET A 60 9.06 -0.20 -23.39
N GLY A 61 8.98 -1.50 -23.65
CA GLY A 61 9.92 -2.50 -23.14
C GLY A 61 11.21 -2.56 -23.95
N HIS A 62 11.92 -3.67 -23.86
CA HIS A 62 13.10 -3.93 -24.71
C HIS A 62 12.71 -3.89 -26.21
N PRO A 63 13.55 -3.33 -27.11
CA PRO A 63 14.88 -2.75 -26.88
C PRO A 63 14.91 -1.29 -26.42
N TRP A 64 13.77 -0.59 -26.39
CA TRP A 64 13.72 0.84 -26.11
C TRP A 64 13.89 1.21 -24.65
N SER A 65 13.60 0.31 -23.72
CA SER A 65 13.90 0.50 -22.30
C SER A 65 14.12 -0.81 -21.54
N LYS A 66 14.54 -0.69 -20.28
CA LYS A 66 14.67 -1.80 -19.32
C LYS A 66 13.38 -2.04 -18.52
N CYS A 67 12.28 -1.37 -18.86
CA CYS A 67 10.99 -1.55 -18.18
C CYS A 67 10.48 -2.97 -18.45
N LEU A 68 10.25 -3.73 -17.38
CA LEU A 68 9.64 -5.05 -17.45
C LEU A 68 8.13 -4.90 -17.48
N MET A 69 7.48 -5.52 -18.47
CA MET A 69 6.02 -5.49 -18.60
C MET A 69 5.32 -6.48 -17.65
N SER A 70 6.08 -7.39 -17.05
CA SER A 70 5.56 -8.34 -16.07
C SER A 70 6.64 -8.81 -15.10
N GLY A 71 6.22 -9.28 -13.94
CA GLY A 71 7.08 -9.90 -12.94
C GLY A 71 7.66 -11.26 -13.35
N LYS A 72 7.27 -11.83 -14.52
CA LYS A 72 7.74 -13.14 -14.99
C LYS A 72 9.26 -13.21 -15.21
N HIS A 73 9.90 -12.06 -15.40
CA HIS A 73 11.34 -11.94 -15.59
C HIS A 73 12.10 -11.71 -14.27
N LEU A 74 11.39 -11.68 -13.13
CA LEU A 74 12.01 -11.59 -11.83
C LEU A 74 12.42 -12.99 -11.35
N PRO A 75 13.55 -13.12 -10.60
CA PRO A 75 14.06 -14.40 -10.13
C PRO A 75 13.20 -15.09 -9.07
N PHE A 76 12.10 -14.45 -8.65
CA PHE A 76 11.16 -14.96 -7.66
C PHE A 76 9.79 -15.18 -8.30
N ASN A 77 9.12 -16.27 -7.94
CA ASN A 77 7.80 -16.62 -8.46
C ASN A 77 6.71 -15.76 -7.80
N TYR A 78 6.56 -14.52 -8.28
CA TYR A 78 5.51 -13.59 -7.87
C TYR A 78 4.20 -13.79 -8.63
N SER A 79 3.82 -15.02 -8.99
CA SER A 79 2.64 -15.29 -9.82
C SER A 79 1.32 -14.76 -9.24
N TYR A 80 1.30 -14.37 -7.96
CA TYR A 80 0.12 -13.87 -7.24
C TYR A 80 0.11 -12.36 -7.00
N MET A 81 1.17 -11.64 -7.39
CA MET A 81 1.33 -10.21 -7.11
C MET A 81 1.57 -9.43 -8.41
N PRO A 82 0.82 -8.36 -8.69
CA PRO A 82 1.14 -7.51 -9.82
C PRO A 82 2.50 -6.85 -9.60
N TYR A 83 3.25 -6.76 -10.68
CA TYR A 83 4.56 -6.14 -10.67
C TYR A 83 4.46 -4.66 -10.27
N SER A 84 5.26 -4.28 -9.28
CA SER A 84 5.48 -2.90 -8.85
C SER A 84 6.97 -2.71 -8.61
N GLN A 85 7.47 -1.50 -8.86
CA GLN A 85 8.87 -1.17 -8.58
C GLN A 85 9.18 -1.26 -7.08
N LEU A 86 8.21 -0.96 -6.21
CA LEU A 86 8.36 -1.03 -4.77
C LEU A 86 8.60 -2.47 -4.27
N LEU A 87 8.09 -3.49 -4.98
CA LEU A 87 8.34 -4.90 -4.66
C LEU A 87 9.80 -5.35 -4.90
N LEU A 88 10.59 -4.55 -5.63
CA LEU A 88 12.01 -4.84 -5.81
C LEU A 88 12.85 -4.45 -4.59
N ASN A 89 12.29 -3.68 -3.65
CA ASN A 89 12.95 -3.40 -2.37
C ASN A 89 12.71 -4.59 -1.40
N PRO A 90 13.78 -5.26 -0.92
CA PRO A 90 13.65 -6.42 -0.04
C PRO A 90 12.93 -6.09 1.29
N GLU A 91 13.13 -4.89 1.85
CA GLU A 91 12.45 -4.47 3.09
C GLU A 91 10.94 -4.38 2.89
N VAL A 92 10.52 -3.72 1.81
CA VAL A 92 9.12 -3.56 1.42
C VAL A 92 8.49 -4.93 1.15
N LEU A 93 9.20 -5.82 0.45
CA LEU A 93 8.73 -7.16 0.17
C LEU A 93 8.46 -7.97 1.45
N HIS A 94 9.38 -7.94 2.42
CA HIS A 94 9.21 -8.67 3.68
C HIS A 94 7.99 -8.17 4.48
N VAL A 95 7.80 -6.85 4.53
CA VAL A 95 6.65 -6.23 5.22
C VAL A 95 5.33 -6.60 4.53
N LEU A 96 5.27 -6.55 3.20
CA LEU A 96 4.05 -6.86 2.45
C LEU A 96 3.67 -8.34 2.55
N LEU A 97 4.66 -9.26 2.48
CA LEU A 97 4.43 -10.69 2.71
C LEU A 97 3.96 -10.99 4.13
N ALA A 98 4.36 -10.19 5.12
CA ALA A 98 3.87 -10.31 6.49
C ALA A 98 2.43 -9.77 6.63
N GLN A 99 2.09 -8.67 5.98
CA GLN A 99 0.74 -8.10 5.97
C GLN A 99 -0.28 -9.00 5.27
N HIS A 100 0.08 -9.58 4.12
CA HIS A 100 -0.79 -10.51 3.38
C HIS A 100 -1.17 -11.76 4.19
N ARG A 101 -0.24 -12.26 5.02
CA ARG A 101 -0.52 -13.39 5.94
C ARG A 101 -1.46 -12.99 7.07
N LYS A 102 -1.36 -11.77 7.57
CA LYS A 102 -2.25 -11.25 8.63
C LYS A 102 -3.67 -11.03 8.13
N THR A 103 -3.84 -10.49 6.92
CA THR A 103 -5.18 -10.30 6.33
C THR A 103 -5.90 -11.62 6.05
N GLN A 104 -5.19 -12.69 5.67
CA GLN A 104 -5.77 -14.03 5.57
C GLN A 104 -6.13 -14.63 6.94
N ALA A 105 -5.35 -14.36 7.99
CA ALA A 105 -5.64 -14.83 9.35
C ALA A 105 -6.78 -14.07 10.06
N THR A 106 -7.26 -12.95 9.50
CA THR A 106 -8.39 -12.17 10.05
C THR A 106 -9.71 -12.41 9.30
N VAL A 107 -9.69 -13.27 8.28
CA VAL A 107 -10.88 -13.74 7.54
C VAL A 107 -11.09 -15.22 7.83
N THR A 108 -11.44 -15.53 9.07
CA THR A 108 -12.07 -16.80 9.45
C THR A 108 -13.26 -16.43 10.33
N THR A 109 -14.44 -16.43 9.70
CA THR A 109 -15.77 -16.39 10.31
C THR A 109 -15.97 -17.49 11.33
#